data_AF-A0A961H3N7-F1
#
_entry.id   AF-A0A961H3N7-F1
#
_cell.length_a   1.000
_cell.length_b   1.000
_cell.length_c   1.000
_cell.angle_alpha   90.00
_cell.angle_beta   90.00
_cell.angle_gamma   90.00
#
_symmetry.space_group_name_H-M   'P 1'
#
loop_
_entity.id
_entity.type
_entity.pdbx_description
1 polymer ?
#
loop_
_entity_poly.entity_id
_entity_poly.type
_entity_poly.pdbx_seq_one_letter_code
_entity_poly.pdbx_strand_id
1 'polypeptide(L)'
;MPTSLLRSSLTICIATLGLCLCGMPAMSSGEQGPEAAVADQTPADFLDWVSQHTKARWRLLFRPPPPTPPTDRGHASLILGSLLADSFLVWQAGDSQQFRNNNQDVLSYCRMLGLGEKLMPRLMAQGKMAEMNEWKELRHEIVDSHQELIRMLREQRDDDLAVMIDLGLWLRMLEIVSTVVAEDPAVKIRPLCIGSPEILQDVREHFSSLNASKREEALVKRIGTAIDEISTLWKNVETSPPTELQVSQTHEKLKRLLLAIMTER
;
A
#
# COMPACT_ATOMS: atom_id res chain seq x y z
N MET A 1 8.00 -54.35 79.55
CA MET A 1 8.97 -53.85 80.55
C MET A 1 10.17 -53.27 79.82
N PRO A 2 10.78 -52.15 80.22
CA PRO A 2 10.22 -50.94 80.84
C PRO A 2 10.63 -49.63 80.10
N THR A 3 9.76 -48.63 80.23
CA THR A 3 9.94 -47.17 80.39
C THR A 3 11.26 -46.44 80.04
N SER A 4 11.15 -45.32 79.32
CA SER A 4 11.59 -43.94 79.70
C SER A 4 11.78 -43.07 78.44
N LEU A 5 11.64 -41.74 78.40
CA LEU A 5 11.00 -40.73 79.23
C LEU A 5 10.93 -39.48 78.32
N LEU A 6 9.85 -38.72 78.48
CA LEU A 6 9.64 -37.37 77.95
C LEU A 6 10.82 -36.43 78.26
N ARG A 7 11.15 -35.54 77.32
CA ARG A 7 11.44 -34.13 77.64
C ARG A 7 11.08 -33.21 76.48
N SER A 8 10.08 -32.38 76.72
CA SER A 8 9.72 -31.20 75.93
C SER A 8 10.86 -30.18 75.89
N SER A 9 11.02 -29.52 74.75
CA SER A 9 11.46 -28.13 74.69
C SER A 9 10.83 -27.49 73.45
N LEU A 10 9.83 -26.65 73.71
CA LEU A 10 9.30 -25.63 72.81
C LEU A 10 10.45 -24.71 72.40
N THR A 11 10.48 -24.20 71.15
CA THR A 11 10.67 -22.77 70.80
C THR A 11 10.88 -22.59 69.28
N ILE A 12 9.83 -22.07 68.62
CA ILE A 12 9.82 -20.99 67.62
C ILE A 12 10.87 -21.03 66.49
N CYS A 13 10.44 -21.51 65.31
CA CYS A 13 11.11 -21.22 64.04
C CYS A 13 10.77 -19.80 63.58
N ILE A 14 11.71 -18.87 63.73
CA ILE A 14 11.68 -17.56 63.06
C ILE A 14 12.06 -17.82 61.59
N ALA A 15 11.07 -17.81 60.71
CA ALA A 15 11.31 -17.73 59.27
C ALA A 15 11.77 -16.31 58.94
N THR A 16 13.07 -16.11 58.79
CA THR A 16 13.66 -14.87 58.30
C THR A 16 13.20 -14.63 56.86
N LEU A 17 12.45 -13.53 56.67
CA LEU A 17 12.22 -12.89 55.38
C LEU A 17 13.58 -12.58 54.73
N GLY A 18 14.00 -13.43 53.81
CA GLY A 18 14.99 -13.06 52.80
C GLY A 18 14.31 -12.21 51.75
N LEU A 19 14.58 -10.90 51.76
CA LEU A 19 14.27 -10.02 50.63
C LEU A 19 15.02 -10.55 49.40
N CYS A 20 14.31 -11.31 48.58
CA CYS A 20 14.75 -11.64 47.23
C CYS A 20 14.39 -10.42 46.35
N LEU A 21 15.30 -9.45 46.27
CA LEU A 21 15.32 -8.47 45.19
C LEU A 21 15.83 -9.18 43.92
N CYS A 22 15.03 -10.13 43.42
CA CYS A 22 15.11 -10.51 42.02
C CYS A 22 14.50 -9.36 41.24
N GLY A 23 15.36 -8.51 40.69
CA GLY A 23 14.96 -7.60 39.63
C GLY A 23 14.29 -8.41 38.54
N MET A 24 12.96 -8.34 38.48
CA MET A 24 12.22 -8.81 37.33
C MET A 24 12.70 -7.99 36.13
N PRO A 25 13.12 -8.60 35.02
CA PRO A 25 13.17 -7.84 33.79
C PRO A 25 11.73 -7.41 33.53
N ALA A 26 11.49 -6.11 33.51
CA ALA A 26 10.25 -5.56 33.02
C ALA A 26 10.07 -6.12 31.61
N MET A 27 9.13 -7.05 31.43
CA MET A 27 8.64 -7.41 30.11
C MET A 27 7.94 -6.17 29.56
N SER A 28 8.72 -5.33 28.91
CA SER A 28 8.23 -4.39 27.92
C SER A 28 7.72 -5.24 26.76
N SER A 29 6.47 -5.69 26.86
CA SER A 29 5.68 -6.00 25.68
C SER A 29 5.29 -4.65 25.04
N GLY A 30 6.28 -3.92 24.56
CA GLY A 30 6.05 -2.97 23.50
C GLY A 30 5.63 -3.81 22.30
N GLU A 31 4.38 -3.69 21.89
CA GLU A 31 4.03 -3.97 20.50
C GLU A 31 4.91 -3.03 19.67
N GLN A 32 6.08 -3.52 19.27
CA GLN A 32 6.83 -2.93 18.18
C GLN A 32 5.87 -2.96 16.99
N GLY A 33 5.54 -1.77 16.48
CA GLY A 33 4.80 -1.67 15.23
C GLY A 33 5.57 -2.41 14.12
N PRO A 34 4.93 -2.63 12.96
CA PRO A 34 5.65 -3.14 11.79
C PRO A 34 6.95 -2.33 11.65
N GLU A 35 8.09 -3.03 11.63
CA GLU A 35 9.36 -2.43 11.26
C GLU A 35 9.16 -1.68 9.94
N ALA A 36 9.76 -0.49 9.80
CA ALA A 36 9.51 0.38 8.65
C ALA A 36 9.62 -0.42 7.34
N ALA A 37 8.64 -0.22 6.45
CA ALA A 37 8.62 -0.91 5.16
C ALA A 37 9.95 -0.71 4.42
N VAL A 38 10.50 -1.80 3.89
CA VAL A 38 11.85 -1.88 3.33
C VAL A 38 11.97 -0.94 2.12
N ALA A 39 13.06 -0.18 2.02
CA ALA A 39 13.41 0.58 0.82
C ALA A 39 13.43 -0.36 -0.40
N ASP A 40 12.86 0.05 -1.54
CA ASP A 40 12.71 -0.73 -2.79
C ASP A 40 11.52 -1.70 -2.90
N GLN A 41 10.39 -1.43 -2.21
CA GLN A 41 9.18 -2.24 -2.39
C GLN A 41 8.49 -1.98 -3.73
N THR A 42 8.25 -3.04 -4.51
CA THR A 42 7.30 -2.96 -5.61
C THR A 42 5.87 -2.74 -5.06
N PRO A 43 4.92 -2.22 -5.86
CA PRO A 43 3.54 -2.11 -5.41
C PRO A 43 2.95 -3.43 -4.90
N ALA A 44 3.32 -4.55 -5.51
CA ALA A 44 2.91 -5.88 -5.04
C ALA A 44 3.47 -6.21 -3.65
N ASP A 45 4.76 -5.92 -3.42
CA ASP A 45 5.42 -6.17 -2.13
C ASP A 45 4.82 -5.30 -1.03
N PHE A 46 4.50 -4.04 -1.35
CA PHE A 46 3.84 -3.15 -0.42
C PHE A 46 2.45 -3.66 -0.02
N LEU A 47 1.60 -4.08 -0.97
CA LEU A 47 0.28 -4.64 -0.63
C LEU A 47 0.38 -5.95 0.16
N ASP A 48 1.34 -6.82 -0.16
CA ASP A 48 1.59 -8.03 0.63
C ASP A 48 1.99 -7.71 2.06
N TRP A 49 2.85 -6.71 2.23
CA TRP A 49 3.22 -6.22 3.55
C TRP A 49 2.00 -5.72 4.33
N VAL A 50 1.11 -4.95 3.70
CA VAL A 50 -0.14 -4.50 4.33
C VAL A 50 -1.06 -5.68 4.68
N SER A 51 -1.14 -6.69 3.81
CA SER A 51 -1.94 -7.92 4.04
C SER A 51 -1.46 -8.70 5.26
N GLN A 52 -0.14 -8.73 5.51
CA GLN A 52 0.44 -9.40 6.69
C GLN A 52 0.15 -8.69 8.01
N HIS A 53 -0.10 -7.37 7.97
CA HIS A 53 -0.23 -6.53 9.16
C HIS A 53 -1.66 -6.04 9.43
N THR A 54 -2.60 -6.31 8.52
CA THR A 54 -3.98 -5.83 8.61
C THR A 54 -4.98 -6.94 8.31
N LYS A 55 -6.24 -6.75 8.71
CA LYS A 55 -7.37 -7.62 8.32
C LYS A 55 -8.19 -6.97 7.20
N ALA A 56 -7.51 -6.47 6.18
CA ALA A 56 -8.12 -5.72 5.10
C ALA A 56 -9.23 -6.51 4.40
N ARG A 57 -10.38 -5.87 4.20
CA ARG A 57 -11.50 -6.42 3.44
C ARG A 57 -11.42 -5.96 1.99
N TRP A 58 -10.45 -6.50 1.24
CA TRP A 58 -10.07 -6.03 -0.10
C TRP A 58 -11.25 -5.80 -1.07
N ARG A 59 -12.26 -6.68 -1.06
CA ARG A 59 -13.46 -6.56 -1.90
C ARG A 59 -14.28 -5.29 -1.65
N LEU A 60 -14.22 -4.70 -0.45
CA LEU A 60 -14.92 -3.44 -0.14
C LEU A 60 -14.25 -2.22 -0.76
N LEU A 61 -12.99 -2.36 -1.21
CA LEU A 61 -12.20 -1.28 -1.81
C LEU A 61 -12.32 -1.25 -3.33
N PHE A 62 -13.09 -2.17 -3.93
CA PHE A 62 -13.42 -2.16 -5.35
C PHE A 62 -14.21 -0.89 -5.68
N ARG A 63 -13.94 -0.35 -6.88
CA ARG A 63 -14.60 0.85 -7.39
C ARG A 63 -15.53 0.48 -8.55
N PRO A 64 -16.50 1.34 -8.87
CA PRO A 64 -17.23 1.25 -10.13
C PRO A 64 -16.25 1.27 -11.33
N PRO A 65 -16.67 0.75 -12.50
CA PRO A 65 -15.88 0.84 -13.72
C PRO A 65 -15.42 2.28 -14.00
N PRO A 66 -14.20 2.46 -14.55
CA PRO A 66 -13.69 3.78 -14.89
C PRO A 66 -14.53 4.43 -16.00
N PRO A 67 -14.41 5.75 -16.20
CA PRO A 67 -14.97 6.38 -17.40
C PRO A 67 -14.33 5.81 -18.67
N THR A 68 -14.96 6.07 -19.82
CA THR A 68 -14.33 5.84 -21.13
C THR A 68 -12.97 6.55 -21.18
N PRO A 69 -11.90 5.94 -21.73
CA PRO A 69 -10.59 6.57 -21.81
C PRO A 69 -10.68 7.99 -22.40
N PRO A 70 -10.15 9.00 -21.71
CA PRO A 70 -10.10 10.36 -22.24
C PRO A 70 -9.17 10.41 -23.46
N THR A 71 -9.34 11.42 -24.32
CA THR A 71 -8.43 11.62 -25.47
C THR A 71 -7.09 12.22 -25.07
N ASP A 72 -7.02 12.87 -23.91
CA ASP A 72 -5.76 13.33 -23.34
C ASP A 72 -4.92 12.13 -22.86
N ARG A 73 -3.76 11.91 -23.49
CA ARG A 73 -2.89 10.76 -23.21
C ARG A 73 -2.33 10.78 -21.79
N GLY A 74 -2.07 11.97 -21.23
CA GLY A 74 -1.54 12.09 -19.86
C GLY A 74 -2.58 11.68 -18.83
N HIS A 75 -3.79 12.20 -18.98
CA HIS A 75 -4.93 11.87 -18.14
C HIS A 75 -5.31 10.39 -18.24
N ALA A 76 -5.32 9.83 -19.47
CA ALA A 76 -5.52 8.39 -19.67
C ALA A 76 -4.42 7.56 -18.98
N SER A 77 -3.17 8.04 -18.98
CA SER A 77 -2.04 7.38 -18.31
C SER A 77 -2.20 7.35 -16.79
N LEU A 78 -2.68 8.44 -16.17
CA LEU A 78 -2.98 8.48 -14.74
C LEU A 78 -4.07 7.48 -14.35
N ILE A 79 -5.15 7.40 -15.14
CA ILE A 79 -6.23 6.45 -14.89
C ILE A 79 -5.76 5.01 -15.12
N LEU A 80 -4.97 4.76 -16.17
CA LEU A 80 -4.36 3.45 -16.42
C LEU A 80 -3.49 3.00 -15.23
N GLY A 81 -2.67 3.89 -14.68
CA GLY A 81 -1.92 3.62 -13.45
C GLY A 81 -2.83 3.18 -12.29
N SER A 82 -3.94 3.89 -12.07
CA SER A 82 -4.94 3.51 -11.07
C SER A 82 -5.56 2.13 -11.32
N LEU A 83 -5.79 1.73 -12.58
CA LEU A 83 -6.31 0.40 -12.93
C LEU A 83 -5.26 -0.71 -12.75
N LEU A 84 -3.97 -0.39 -12.91
CA LEU A 84 -2.87 -1.31 -12.57
C LEU A 84 -2.81 -1.53 -11.05
N ALA A 85 -2.98 -0.49 -10.24
CA ALA A 85 -3.13 -0.65 -8.80
C ALA A 85 -4.36 -1.50 -8.42
N ASP A 86 -5.49 -1.31 -9.14
CA ASP A 86 -6.67 -2.15 -8.96
C ASP A 86 -6.41 -3.63 -9.36
N SER A 87 -5.46 -3.92 -10.26
CA SER A 87 -5.04 -5.29 -10.56
C SER A 87 -4.44 -5.98 -9.33
N PHE A 88 -3.58 -5.29 -8.57
CA PHE A 88 -3.03 -5.81 -7.32
C PHE A 88 -4.09 -5.93 -6.22
N LEU A 89 -5.02 -4.98 -6.13
CA LEU A 89 -6.14 -5.04 -5.18
C LEU A 89 -7.03 -6.26 -5.43
N VAL A 90 -7.41 -6.49 -6.68
CA VAL A 90 -8.29 -7.59 -7.07
C VAL A 90 -7.55 -8.94 -6.94
N TRP A 91 -6.25 -8.95 -7.20
CA TRP A 91 -5.38 -10.07 -6.90
C TRP A 91 -5.35 -10.42 -5.40
N GLN A 92 -5.17 -9.43 -4.51
CA GLN A 92 -5.26 -9.63 -3.05
C GLN A 92 -6.63 -10.16 -2.61
N ALA A 93 -7.69 -9.78 -3.31
CA ALA A 93 -9.03 -10.32 -3.07
C ALA A 93 -9.22 -11.77 -3.57
N GLY A 94 -8.38 -12.26 -4.48
CA GLY A 94 -8.55 -13.57 -5.13
C GLY A 94 -9.86 -13.65 -5.92
N ASP A 95 -10.24 -12.58 -6.62
CA ASP A 95 -11.52 -12.47 -7.33
C ASP A 95 -11.32 -12.53 -8.85
N SER A 96 -11.46 -13.72 -9.44
CA SER A 96 -11.14 -13.93 -10.86
C SER A 96 -12.07 -13.19 -11.82
N GLN A 97 -13.37 -13.07 -11.47
CA GLN A 97 -14.32 -12.34 -12.31
C GLN A 97 -14.03 -10.85 -12.29
N GLN A 98 -13.80 -10.27 -11.11
CA GLN A 98 -13.43 -8.86 -11.03
C GLN A 98 -12.08 -8.60 -11.72
N PHE A 99 -11.15 -9.56 -11.67
CA PHE A 99 -9.85 -9.42 -12.31
C PHE A 99 -9.98 -9.31 -13.83
N ARG A 100 -10.81 -10.16 -14.44
CA ARG A 100 -11.12 -10.09 -15.87
C ARG A 100 -11.81 -8.79 -16.26
N ASN A 101 -12.73 -8.30 -15.43
CA ASN A 101 -13.39 -7.01 -15.67
C ASN A 101 -12.34 -5.89 -15.68
N ASN A 102 -11.46 -5.84 -14.69
CA ASN A 102 -10.37 -4.87 -14.63
C ASN A 102 -9.43 -4.97 -15.85
N ASN A 103 -9.10 -6.18 -16.30
CA ASN A 103 -8.26 -6.37 -17.49
C ASN A 103 -8.91 -5.83 -18.78
N GLN A 104 -10.24 -5.86 -18.90
CA GLN A 104 -10.94 -5.24 -20.02
C GLN A 104 -10.79 -3.72 -20.00
N ASP A 105 -10.88 -3.13 -18.81
CA ASP A 105 -10.68 -1.69 -18.60
C ASP A 105 -9.22 -1.30 -18.91
N VAL A 106 -8.24 -2.00 -18.33
CA VAL A 106 -6.80 -1.81 -18.61
C VAL A 106 -6.54 -1.87 -20.12
N LEU A 107 -7.08 -2.87 -20.81
CA LEU A 107 -6.93 -3.02 -22.26
C LEU A 107 -7.51 -1.83 -23.04
N SER A 108 -8.65 -1.28 -22.61
CA SER A 108 -9.28 -0.12 -23.23
C SER A 108 -8.36 1.11 -23.18
N TYR A 109 -7.75 1.36 -22.02
CA TYR A 109 -6.78 2.43 -21.84
C TYR A 109 -5.46 2.17 -22.60
N CYS A 110 -4.96 0.94 -22.61
CA CYS A 110 -3.80 0.56 -23.43
C CYS A 110 -4.06 0.79 -24.92
N ARG A 111 -5.27 0.52 -25.42
CA ARG A 111 -5.65 0.79 -26.82
C ARG A 111 -5.65 2.29 -27.12
N MET A 112 -6.18 3.12 -26.22
CA MET A 112 -6.13 4.58 -26.33
C MET A 112 -4.68 5.09 -26.49
N LEU A 113 -3.74 4.51 -25.73
CA LEU A 113 -2.32 4.89 -25.79
C LEU A 113 -1.56 4.29 -26.99
N GLY A 114 -2.18 3.40 -27.76
CA GLY A 114 -1.55 2.73 -28.91
C GLY A 114 -0.72 1.49 -28.54
N LEU A 115 -0.96 0.92 -27.36
CA LEU A 115 -0.24 -0.24 -26.82
C LEU A 115 -1.08 -1.52 -26.76
N GLY A 116 -2.38 -1.42 -27.09
CA GLY A 116 -3.35 -2.51 -26.96
C GLY A 116 -2.93 -3.84 -27.58
N GLU A 117 -2.44 -3.83 -28.83
CA GLU A 117 -2.01 -5.07 -29.51
C GLU A 117 -0.84 -5.77 -28.81
N LYS A 118 0.08 -5.01 -28.22
CA LYS A 118 1.23 -5.57 -27.51
C LYS A 118 0.87 -6.11 -26.13
N LEU A 119 -0.05 -5.47 -25.42
CA LEU A 119 -0.46 -5.89 -24.07
C LEU A 119 -1.54 -6.98 -24.08
N MET A 120 -2.35 -7.07 -25.13
CA MET A 120 -3.47 -8.02 -25.20
C MET A 120 -3.08 -9.44 -24.81
N PRO A 121 -1.99 -10.05 -25.35
CA PRO A 121 -1.66 -11.43 -25.03
C PRO A 121 -1.34 -11.62 -23.53
N ARG A 122 -0.67 -10.67 -22.90
CA ARG A 122 -0.37 -10.69 -21.47
C ARG A 122 -1.63 -10.56 -20.63
N LEU A 123 -2.51 -9.61 -20.94
CA LEU A 123 -3.78 -9.43 -20.22
C LEU A 123 -4.71 -10.65 -20.34
N MET A 124 -4.69 -11.35 -21.49
CA MET A 124 -5.41 -12.62 -21.66
C MET A 124 -4.79 -13.75 -20.83
N ALA A 125 -3.46 -13.85 -20.81
CA ALA A 125 -2.75 -14.84 -19.99
C ALA A 125 -3.03 -14.64 -18.49
N GLN A 126 -2.98 -13.39 -18.01
CA GLN A 126 -3.35 -13.05 -16.64
C GLN A 126 -4.79 -13.42 -16.30
N GLY A 127 -5.74 -13.13 -17.20
CA GLY A 127 -7.14 -13.52 -17.01
C GLY A 127 -7.33 -15.03 -16.86
N LYS A 128 -6.57 -15.82 -17.65
CA LYS A 128 -6.56 -17.29 -17.55
C LYS A 128 -5.91 -17.78 -16.25
N MET A 129 -4.79 -17.20 -15.81
CA MET A 129 -4.16 -17.52 -14.52
C MET A 129 -5.15 -17.28 -13.37
N ALA A 130 -5.89 -16.16 -13.41
CA ALA A 130 -6.93 -15.84 -12.42
C ALA A 130 -8.06 -16.88 -12.42
N GLU A 131 -8.54 -17.31 -13.60
CA GLU A 131 -9.55 -18.38 -13.72
C GLU A 131 -9.07 -19.71 -13.14
N MET A 132 -7.80 -20.03 -13.34
CA MET A 132 -7.16 -21.26 -12.87
C MET A 132 -6.72 -21.19 -11.40
N ASN A 133 -6.92 -20.06 -10.72
CA ASN A 133 -6.44 -19.79 -9.37
C ASN A 133 -4.91 -19.86 -9.21
N GLU A 134 -4.17 -19.56 -10.29
CA GLU A 134 -2.70 -19.49 -10.33
C GLU A 134 -2.23 -18.15 -9.75
N TRP A 135 -2.61 -17.86 -8.50
CA TRP A 135 -2.45 -16.53 -7.89
C TRP A 135 -0.99 -16.09 -7.73
N LYS A 136 -0.09 -17.05 -7.50
CA LYS A 136 1.35 -16.75 -7.33
C LYS A 136 1.98 -16.35 -8.66
N GLU A 137 1.68 -17.09 -9.71
CA GLU A 137 2.13 -16.83 -11.08
C GLU A 137 1.50 -15.52 -11.59
N LEU A 138 0.21 -15.31 -11.32
CA LEU A 138 -0.49 -14.09 -11.67
C LEU A 138 0.16 -12.84 -11.05
N ARG A 139 0.56 -12.90 -9.77
CA ARG A 139 1.25 -11.79 -9.10
C ARG A 139 2.49 -11.35 -9.90
N HIS A 140 3.34 -12.30 -10.28
CA HIS A 140 4.54 -12.00 -11.05
C HIS A 140 4.19 -11.44 -12.43
N GLU A 141 3.22 -12.03 -13.12
CA GLU A 141 2.81 -11.54 -14.44
C GLU A 141 2.20 -10.14 -14.41
N ILE A 142 1.54 -9.72 -13.31
CA ILE A 142 1.06 -8.34 -13.13
C ILE A 142 2.27 -7.37 -13.03
N VAL A 143 3.26 -7.71 -12.20
CA VAL A 143 4.49 -6.90 -12.05
C VAL A 143 5.24 -6.80 -13.38
N ASP A 144 5.47 -7.93 -14.06
CA ASP A 144 6.18 -7.98 -15.33
C ASP A 144 5.43 -7.21 -16.43
N SER A 145 4.09 -7.31 -16.46
CA SER A 145 3.27 -6.58 -17.42
C SER A 145 3.32 -5.07 -17.19
N HIS A 146 3.34 -4.63 -15.93
CA HIS A 146 3.52 -3.22 -15.60
C HIS A 146 4.90 -2.71 -16.04
N GLN A 147 5.98 -3.44 -15.73
CA GLN A 147 7.33 -3.08 -16.16
C GLN A 147 7.47 -3.04 -17.69
N GLU A 148 6.87 -4.00 -18.38
CA GLU A 148 6.84 -4.05 -19.84
C GLU A 148 6.09 -2.85 -20.44
N LEU A 149 4.94 -2.48 -19.85
CA LEU A 149 4.17 -1.29 -20.25
C LEU A 149 5.00 -0.01 -20.14
N ILE A 150 5.68 0.19 -19.02
CA ILE A 150 6.57 1.34 -18.79
C ILE A 150 7.74 1.34 -19.79
N ARG A 151 8.35 0.17 -20.03
CA ARG A 151 9.43 0.01 -21.01
C ARG A 151 8.99 0.42 -22.41
N MET A 152 7.83 -0.05 -22.87
CA MET A 152 7.30 0.28 -24.21
C MET A 152 7.04 1.77 -24.41
N LEU A 153 6.55 2.48 -23.40
CA LEU A 153 6.37 3.93 -23.47
C LEU A 153 7.70 4.67 -23.59
N ARG A 154 8.71 4.27 -22.80
CA ARG A 154 10.06 4.85 -22.89
C ARG A 154 10.69 4.58 -24.26
N GLU A 155 10.49 3.40 -24.84
CA GLU A 155 10.92 3.10 -26.21
C GLU A 155 10.25 4.00 -27.28
N GLN A 156 9.00 4.42 -27.01
CA GLN A 156 8.27 5.38 -27.84
C GLN A 156 8.63 6.85 -27.54
N ARG A 157 9.57 7.10 -26.61
CA ARG A 157 9.94 8.43 -26.10
C ARG A 157 8.78 9.16 -25.41
N ASP A 158 7.87 8.40 -24.82
CA ASP A 158 6.74 8.87 -24.03
C ASP A 158 7.07 8.76 -22.52
N ASP A 159 8.23 9.26 -22.10
CA ASP A 159 8.73 9.17 -20.71
C ASP A 159 7.75 9.80 -19.69
N ASP A 160 7.16 10.94 -20.02
CA ASP A 160 6.13 11.57 -19.18
C ASP A 160 4.92 10.66 -18.97
N LEU A 161 4.49 9.92 -19.99
CA LEU A 161 3.34 9.02 -19.87
C LEU A 161 3.68 7.83 -18.97
N ALA A 162 4.90 7.30 -19.09
CA ALA A 162 5.40 6.27 -18.18
C ALA A 162 5.36 6.76 -16.72
N VAL A 163 5.89 7.96 -16.46
CA VAL A 163 5.86 8.58 -15.13
C VAL A 163 4.41 8.81 -14.65
N MET A 164 3.51 9.25 -15.52
CA MET A 164 2.09 9.44 -15.17
C MET A 164 1.38 8.12 -14.83
N ILE A 165 1.73 7.00 -15.48
CA ILE A 165 1.24 5.68 -15.09
C ILE A 165 1.74 5.31 -13.69
N ASP A 166 3.04 5.48 -13.42
CA ASP A 166 3.62 5.18 -12.10
C ASP A 166 2.98 6.03 -10.99
N LEU A 167 2.79 7.33 -11.24
CA LEU A 167 2.08 8.22 -10.31
C LEU A 167 0.64 7.78 -10.07
N GLY A 168 -0.10 7.47 -11.14
CA GLY A 168 -1.48 7.00 -11.03
C GLY A 168 -1.62 5.70 -10.23
N LEU A 169 -0.64 4.80 -10.38
CA LEU A 169 -0.53 3.55 -9.64
C LEU A 169 -0.28 3.81 -8.17
N TRP A 170 0.77 4.55 -7.81
CA TRP A 170 1.13 4.80 -6.42
C TRP A 170 0.07 5.61 -5.68
N LEU A 171 -0.54 6.62 -6.31
CA LEU A 171 -1.61 7.40 -5.68
C LEU A 171 -2.83 6.52 -5.34
N ARG A 172 -3.18 5.57 -6.22
CA ARG A 172 -4.24 4.61 -5.94
C ARG A 172 -3.83 3.60 -4.85
N MET A 173 -2.60 3.11 -4.87
CA MET A 173 -2.08 2.22 -3.82
C MET A 173 -2.15 2.88 -2.44
N LEU A 174 -1.66 4.11 -2.32
CA LEU A 174 -1.71 4.89 -1.08
C LEU A 174 -3.16 5.13 -0.63
N GLU A 175 -4.09 5.35 -1.56
CA GLU A 175 -5.50 5.53 -1.22
C GLU A 175 -6.17 4.23 -0.72
N ILE A 176 -5.88 3.09 -1.35
CA ILE A 176 -6.31 1.76 -0.89
C ILE A 176 -5.84 1.54 0.55
N VAL A 177 -4.54 1.73 0.80
CA VAL A 177 -3.94 1.43 2.10
C VAL A 177 -4.36 2.44 3.16
N SER A 178 -4.44 3.73 2.83
CA SER A 178 -4.98 4.73 3.76
C SER A 178 -6.42 4.46 4.16
N THR A 179 -7.25 3.87 3.27
CA THR A 179 -8.59 3.40 3.62
C THR A 179 -8.55 2.28 4.65
N VAL A 180 -7.73 1.24 4.40
CA VAL A 180 -7.55 0.11 5.33
C VAL A 180 -7.09 0.61 6.71
N VAL A 181 -6.12 1.53 6.73
CA VAL A 181 -5.56 2.07 7.97
C VAL A 181 -6.54 3.02 8.68
N ALA A 182 -7.37 3.77 7.96
CA ALA A 182 -8.37 4.64 8.55
C ALA A 182 -9.54 3.87 9.19
N GLU A 183 -9.84 2.67 8.70
CA GLU A 183 -10.90 1.81 9.23
C GLU A 183 -10.48 0.98 10.46
N ASP A 184 -9.18 0.90 10.76
CA ASP A 184 -8.64 0.11 11.85
C ASP A 184 -8.08 1.02 12.98
N PRO A 185 -8.58 0.89 14.21
CA PRO A 185 -8.21 1.77 15.33
C PRO A 185 -6.78 1.53 15.84
N ALA A 186 -6.09 0.48 15.40
CA ALA A 186 -4.78 0.10 15.93
C ALA A 186 -3.69 1.13 15.57
N VAL A 187 -3.03 1.69 16.58
CA VAL A 187 -1.97 2.69 16.39
C VAL A 187 -0.79 2.12 15.58
N LYS A 188 -0.48 0.84 15.77
CA LYS A 188 0.69 0.18 15.17
C LYS A 188 0.68 0.14 13.64
N ILE A 189 -0.50 0.14 13.00
CA ILE A 189 -0.59 0.07 11.53
C ILE A 189 -0.57 1.45 10.87
N ARG A 190 -0.66 2.54 11.65
CA ARG A 190 -0.72 3.90 11.10
C ARG A 190 0.45 4.27 10.19
N PRO A 191 1.70 3.86 10.45
CA PRO A 191 2.82 4.09 9.52
C PRO A 191 2.57 3.53 8.12
N LEU A 192 1.79 2.44 7.97
CA LEU A 192 1.48 1.83 6.67
C LEU A 192 0.69 2.76 5.75
N CYS A 193 0.06 3.82 6.28
CA CYS A 193 -0.75 4.77 5.51
C CYS A 193 0.01 5.40 4.33
N ILE A 194 1.34 5.52 4.45
CA ILE A 194 2.22 5.99 3.37
C ILE A 194 3.19 4.91 2.85
N GLY A 195 3.08 3.68 3.34
CA GLY A 195 4.08 2.63 3.17
C GLY A 195 5.36 2.92 3.94
N SER A 196 6.22 3.79 3.39
CA SER A 196 7.46 4.25 4.02
C SER A 196 7.77 5.70 3.60
N PRO A 197 8.65 6.39 4.32
CA PRO A 197 9.19 7.68 3.88
C PRO A 197 9.83 7.64 2.48
N GLU A 198 10.48 6.53 2.13
CA GLU A 198 11.14 6.30 0.85
C GLU A 198 10.13 6.21 -0.29
N ILE A 199 9.04 5.43 -0.14
CA ILE A 199 7.97 5.37 -1.15
C ILE A 199 7.42 6.77 -1.44
N LEU A 200 7.21 7.58 -0.39
CA LEU A 200 6.69 8.94 -0.55
C LEU A 200 7.71 9.86 -1.23
N GLN A 201 9.00 9.66 -0.97
CA GLN A 201 10.08 10.36 -1.66
C GLN A 201 10.16 9.95 -3.14
N ASP A 202 10.07 8.66 -3.46
CA ASP A 202 10.08 8.15 -4.84
C ASP A 202 8.91 8.72 -5.65
N VAL A 203 7.71 8.78 -5.06
CA VAL A 203 6.54 9.41 -5.69
C VAL A 203 6.80 10.89 -6.00
N ARG A 204 7.46 11.62 -5.09
CA ARG A 204 7.84 13.02 -5.33
C ARG A 204 8.91 13.14 -6.42
N GLU A 205 9.89 12.25 -6.44
CA GLU A 205 10.96 12.25 -7.44
C GLU A 205 10.43 11.96 -8.84
N HIS A 206 9.55 10.96 -8.98
CA HIS A 206 8.81 10.70 -10.22
C HIS A 206 7.99 11.92 -10.66
N PHE A 207 7.26 12.58 -9.76
CA PHE A 207 6.56 13.81 -10.12
C PHE A 207 7.52 14.91 -10.61
N SER A 208 8.67 15.04 -9.96
CA SER A 208 9.70 16.02 -10.28
C SER A 208 10.44 15.71 -11.60
N SER A 209 10.39 14.47 -12.08
CA SER A 209 11.00 14.09 -13.36
C SER A 209 10.13 14.41 -14.57
N LEU A 210 8.84 14.72 -14.38
CA LEU A 210 7.97 15.21 -15.46
C LEU A 210 8.56 16.47 -16.12
N ASN A 211 8.29 16.69 -17.40
CA ASN A 211 8.71 17.95 -18.01
C ASN A 211 7.96 19.16 -17.40
N ALA A 212 8.58 20.34 -17.51
CA ALA A 212 8.02 21.56 -16.89
C ALA A 212 6.63 21.91 -17.43
N SER A 213 6.41 21.79 -18.75
CA SER A 213 5.09 22.06 -19.36
C SER A 213 4.00 21.14 -18.83
N LYS A 214 4.31 19.85 -18.62
CA LYS A 214 3.38 18.85 -18.11
C LYS A 214 3.00 19.15 -16.68
N ARG A 215 3.97 19.55 -15.84
CA ARG A 215 3.69 20.01 -14.47
C ARG A 215 2.81 21.25 -14.41
N GLU A 216 2.73 22.04 -15.47
CA GLU A 216 1.89 23.22 -15.51
C GLU A 216 0.41 22.93 -15.80
N GLU A 217 0.07 21.72 -16.24
CA GLU A 217 -1.31 21.29 -16.48
C GLU A 217 -2.11 21.25 -15.18
N ALA A 218 -3.38 21.69 -15.20
CA ALA A 218 -4.17 21.92 -14.00
C ALA A 218 -4.30 20.67 -13.09
N LEU A 219 -4.59 19.51 -13.70
CA LEU A 219 -4.66 18.24 -12.98
C LEU A 219 -3.30 17.83 -12.40
N VAL A 220 -2.22 18.01 -13.16
CA VAL A 220 -0.86 17.64 -12.74
C VAL A 220 -0.38 18.55 -11.60
N LYS A 221 -0.66 19.85 -11.64
CA LYS A 221 -0.42 20.76 -10.50
C LYS A 221 -1.14 20.30 -9.25
N ARG A 222 -2.40 19.89 -9.38
CA ARG A 222 -3.19 19.39 -8.25
C ARG A 222 -2.57 18.13 -7.64
N ILE A 223 -2.06 17.23 -8.47
CA ILE A 223 -1.30 16.05 -8.03
C ILE A 223 -0.04 16.47 -7.26
N GLY A 224 0.76 17.39 -7.83
CA GLY A 224 1.97 17.90 -7.18
C GLY A 224 1.69 18.51 -5.80
N THR A 225 0.68 19.39 -5.70
CA THR A 225 0.25 19.97 -4.43
C THR A 225 -0.14 18.89 -3.41
N ALA A 226 -0.90 17.87 -3.83
CA ALA A 226 -1.31 16.80 -2.93
C ALA A 226 -0.11 15.97 -2.43
N ILE A 227 0.84 15.65 -3.31
CA ILE A 227 2.09 14.96 -2.95
C ILE A 227 2.88 15.77 -1.93
N ASP A 228 3.04 17.07 -2.15
CA ASP A 228 3.79 17.96 -1.24
C ASP A 228 3.11 18.11 0.13
N GLU A 229 1.78 18.25 0.15
CA GLU A 229 1.01 18.34 1.38
C GLU A 229 1.06 17.05 2.20
N ILE A 230 0.90 15.88 1.55
CA ILE A 230 1.02 14.58 2.22
C ILE A 230 2.45 14.42 2.74
N SER A 231 3.46 14.69 1.92
CA SER A 231 4.85 14.58 2.37
C SER A 231 5.20 15.50 3.54
N THR A 232 4.62 16.69 3.57
CA THR A 232 4.78 17.61 4.71
C THR A 232 4.13 17.07 5.97
N LEU A 233 2.94 16.46 5.85
CA LEU A 233 2.19 15.86 6.95
C LEU A 233 2.93 14.69 7.61
N TRP A 234 3.76 13.97 6.86
CA TRP A 234 4.48 12.78 7.31
C TRP A 234 5.98 13.00 7.57
N LYS A 235 6.49 14.23 7.45
CA LYS A 235 7.92 14.55 7.54
C LYS A 235 8.62 14.05 8.83
N ASN A 236 7.90 13.96 9.94
CA ASN A 236 8.45 13.64 11.27
C ASN A 236 8.08 12.23 11.76
N VAL A 237 7.62 11.34 10.87
CA VAL A 237 7.11 10.00 11.21
C VAL A 237 8.10 9.13 11.99
N GLU A 238 9.41 9.30 11.76
CA GLU A 238 10.47 8.55 12.46
C GLU A 238 10.65 9.00 13.92
N THR A 239 10.25 10.24 14.23
CA THR A 239 10.48 10.87 15.54
C THR A 239 9.26 10.82 16.46
N SER A 240 8.08 10.47 15.93
CA SER A 240 6.83 10.43 16.70
C SER A 240 5.83 9.48 16.05
N PRO A 241 5.13 8.63 16.83
CA PRO A 241 4.09 7.74 16.29
C PRO A 241 3.02 8.53 15.52
N PRO A 242 2.55 8.05 14.35
CA PRO A 242 1.53 8.74 13.58
C PRO A 242 0.21 8.86 14.33
N THR A 243 -0.44 10.01 14.15
CA THR A 243 -1.75 10.33 14.71
C THR A 243 -2.88 9.88 13.80
N GLU A 244 -4.07 9.68 14.39
CA GLU A 244 -5.29 9.42 13.63
C GLU A 244 -5.67 10.59 12.71
N LEU A 245 -5.34 11.82 13.13
CA LEU A 245 -5.53 13.01 12.31
C LEU A 245 -4.66 12.97 11.04
N GLN A 246 -3.39 12.54 11.16
CA GLN A 246 -2.51 12.37 9.99
C GLN A 246 -3.08 11.32 9.01
N VAL A 247 -3.54 10.18 9.52
CA VAL A 247 -4.15 9.12 8.69
C VAL A 247 -5.40 9.64 7.98
N SER A 248 -6.35 10.22 8.71
CA SER A 248 -7.61 10.72 8.15
C SER A 248 -7.39 11.85 7.13
N GLN A 249 -6.48 12.79 7.39
CA GLN A 249 -6.13 13.85 6.43
C GLN A 249 -5.50 13.29 5.16
N THR A 250 -4.65 12.27 5.28
CA THR A 250 -4.02 11.60 4.14
C THR A 250 -5.06 10.88 3.30
N HIS A 251 -5.91 10.07 3.93
CA HIS A 251 -7.00 9.37 3.27
C HIS A 251 -7.93 10.34 2.52
N GLU A 252 -8.38 11.41 3.18
CA GLU A 252 -9.27 12.40 2.56
C GLU A 252 -8.62 13.13 1.37
N LYS A 253 -7.33 13.46 1.45
CA LYS A 253 -6.60 14.09 0.35
C LYS A 253 -6.50 13.16 -0.85
N LEU A 254 -6.08 11.92 -0.63
CA LEU A 254 -5.93 10.92 -1.69
C LEU A 254 -7.28 10.59 -2.34
N LYS A 255 -8.32 10.40 -1.54
CA LYS A 255 -9.68 10.15 -2.03
C LYS A 255 -10.21 11.27 -2.90
N ARG A 256 -10.03 12.53 -2.47
CA ARG A 256 -10.42 13.72 -3.27
C ARG A 256 -9.61 13.84 -4.55
N LEU A 257 -8.31 13.56 -4.48
CA LEU A 257 -7.43 13.60 -5.65
C LEU A 257 -7.84 12.55 -6.69
N LEU A 258 -8.04 11.30 -6.27
CA LEU A 258 -8.47 10.24 -7.19
C LEU A 258 -9.87 10.49 -7.74
N LEU A 259 -10.78 11.07 -6.96
CA LEU A 259 -12.07 11.50 -7.48
C LEU A 259 -11.90 12.55 -8.59
N ALA A 260 -11.00 13.53 -8.40
CA ALA A 260 -10.69 14.51 -9.44
C ALA A 260 -10.10 13.84 -10.70
N ILE A 261 -9.12 12.95 -10.54
CA ILE A 261 -8.53 12.18 -11.65
C ILE A 261 -9.61 11.38 -12.41
N MET A 262 -10.64 10.85 -11.75
CA MET A 262 -11.68 10.07 -12.41
C MET A 262 -12.81 10.91 -13.04
N THR A 263 -12.92 12.20 -12.72
CA THR A 263 -14.10 13.02 -13.09
C THR A 263 -13.77 14.26 -13.91
N GLU A 264 -12.53 14.74 -13.88
CA GLU A 264 -12.07 15.84 -14.73
C GLU A 264 -12.16 15.39 -16.21
N ARG A 265 -12.61 16.27 -17.10
CA ARG A 265 -12.79 15.98 -18.54
C ARG A 265 -11.96 16.94 -19.37
#